data_AF-A0A970LY85-F1
#
_entry.id   AF-A0A970LY85-F1
#
_cell.length_a   1.000
_cell.length_b   1.000
_cell.length_c   1.000
_cell.angle_alpha   90.00
_cell.angle_beta   90.00
_cell.angle_gamma   90.00
#
_symmetry.space_group_name_H-M   'P 1'
#
loop_
_entity.id
_entity.type
_entity.pdbx_description
1 polymer ?
#
loop_
_entity_poly.entity_id
_entity_poly.type
_entity_poly.pdbx_seq_one_letter_code
_entity_poly.pdbx_strand_id
1 'polypeptide(L)'
;MQNGQLTNPKTSFIDAAKTALKAFVQQMADHDGQINLQITSFGSASATHSSNLTNIRINDIQNVNIDQLWNDIQALQANAGSTYPHHGFNNAYQWLLSSEISDAHANGYENQVYYLTDGNPSLTSESGIQQIDNAFSNIVGIDGTKVFAVGIGNSVDLKYLTRYDNTDVNGNLISGDWKGGHYNTGAGSNTGTAQKITHTDKLIAYLIGGSENFSPANVGNDIVKGGAGNDILFGDAMNTDWIRGLDPLLYPKYSGYSKLIAHLKANVTSGAEPTQQQIYDFVKDNYQKFITADATDTATKGGNDTIYGGSGNDIIIAGAGDDRIYGGSGNDIISTGPGKDTIVFDVLNAADATAGNGTDTWVDYAANDKIEFGADFFNDLLADDKSNISEYIKVEDVDGKAVLRVDRDGAAANGGTTHDWADLLIIEGKTASELQDLINNQIIIG
;
A
#
# COMPACT_ATOMS: atom_id res chain seq x y z
N MET A 1 -5.61 31.53 0.94
CA MET A 1 -6.50 30.94 -0.06
C MET A 1 -7.59 31.94 -0.45
N GLN A 2 -7.79 32.12 -1.75
CA GLN A 2 -8.86 32.88 -2.38
C GLN A 2 -10.18 32.11 -2.32
N ASN A 3 -11.30 32.83 -2.46
CA ASN A 3 -12.65 32.25 -2.53
C ASN A 3 -12.88 31.59 -3.91
N GLY A 4 -12.36 30.37 -4.08
CA GLY A 4 -12.59 29.52 -5.26
C GLY A 4 -13.07 28.12 -4.87
N GLN A 5 -13.52 27.33 -5.86
CA GLN A 5 -14.02 25.96 -5.67
C GLN A 5 -13.29 24.96 -6.58
N LEU A 6 -13.04 23.76 -6.08
CA LEU A 6 -12.64 22.60 -6.87
C LEU A 6 -13.85 21.99 -7.60
N THR A 7 -13.61 21.29 -8.70
CA THR A 7 -14.68 20.94 -9.64
C THR A 7 -15.47 19.68 -9.26
N ASN A 8 -14.92 18.80 -8.41
CA ASN A 8 -15.60 17.57 -7.99
C ASN A 8 -14.95 16.93 -6.73
N PRO A 9 -15.66 16.83 -5.59
CA PRO A 9 -16.90 17.55 -5.29
C PRO A 9 -16.69 19.08 -5.33
N LYS A 10 -17.78 19.85 -5.49
CA LYS A 10 -17.73 21.32 -5.41
C LYS A 10 -17.42 21.75 -3.98
N THR A 11 -16.13 21.89 -3.68
CA THR A 11 -15.59 22.22 -2.36
C THR A 11 -14.76 23.48 -2.45
N SER A 12 -14.84 24.38 -1.47
CA SER A 12 -13.97 25.56 -1.47
C SER A 12 -12.49 25.14 -1.41
N PHE A 13 -11.56 25.94 -1.94
CA PHE A 13 -10.13 25.60 -1.89
C PHE A 13 -9.65 25.35 -0.45
N ILE A 14 -10.13 26.15 0.51
CA ILE A 14 -9.78 25.99 1.92
C ILE A 14 -10.40 24.72 2.52
N ASP A 15 -11.63 24.37 2.18
CA ASP A 15 -12.25 23.15 2.69
C ASP A 15 -11.60 21.91 2.06
N ALA A 16 -11.18 21.97 0.80
CA ALA A 16 -10.42 20.91 0.15
C ALA A 16 -9.06 20.72 0.83
N ALA A 17 -8.34 21.81 1.12
CA ALA A 17 -7.08 21.76 1.84
C ALA A 17 -7.24 21.22 3.26
N LYS A 18 -8.26 21.65 4.01
CA LYS A 18 -8.58 21.10 5.34
C LYS A 18 -8.86 19.61 5.29
N THR A 19 -9.63 19.18 4.29
CA THR A 19 -9.98 17.75 4.12
C THR A 19 -8.72 16.94 3.82
N ALA A 20 -7.88 17.42 2.92
CA ALA A 20 -6.61 16.78 2.58
C ALA A 20 -5.63 16.75 3.76
N LEU A 21 -5.51 17.85 4.51
CA LEU A 21 -4.66 17.90 5.71
C LEU A 21 -5.14 16.97 6.81
N LYS A 22 -6.46 16.82 7.02
CA LYS A 22 -6.99 15.86 7.99
C LYS A 22 -6.68 14.42 7.63
N ALA A 23 -6.81 14.07 6.34
CA ALA A 23 -6.46 12.74 5.85
C ALA A 23 -4.95 12.47 5.96
N PHE A 24 -4.14 13.47 5.65
CA PHE A 24 -2.69 13.41 5.80
C PHE A 24 -2.25 13.21 7.26
N VAL A 25 -2.84 13.96 8.18
CA VAL A 25 -2.63 13.84 9.62
C VAL A 25 -3.05 12.46 10.15
N GLN A 26 -4.17 11.90 9.66
CA GLN A 26 -4.59 10.55 10.01
C GLN A 26 -3.53 9.53 9.60
N GLN A 27 -3.04 9.58 8.36
CA GLN A 27 -2.00 8.67 7.90
C GLN A 27 -0.71 8.78 8.74
N MET A 28 -0.29 9.99 9.11
CA MET A 28 0.87 10.19 9.98
C MET A 28 0.66 9.57 11.37
N ALA A 29 -0.56 9.63 11.91
CA ALA A 29 -0.90 9.04 13.19
C ALA A 29 -0.93 7.50 13.18
N ASP A 30 -1.09 6.90 11.99
CA ASP A 30 -1.09 5.46 11.74
C ASP A 30 0.30 4.93 11.36
N HIS A 31 1.31 5.80 11.20
CA HIS A 31 2.66 5.42 10.80
C HIS A 31 3.49 4.85 11.97
N ASP A 32 4.32 3.84 11.72
CA ASP A 32 5.12 3.12 12.73
C ASP A 32 6.29 3.92 13.36
N GLY A 33 6.48 5.16 12.91
CA GLY A 33 7.59 6.05 13.31
C GLY A 33 7.12 7.35 13.95
N GLN A 34 8.01 8.00 14.71
CA GLN A 34 7.70 9.27 15.36
C GLN A 34 7.69 10.42 14.35
N ILE A 35 6.55 11.10 14.20
CA ILE A 35 6.41 12.24 13.30
C ILE A 35 6.09 13.50 14.12
N ASN A 36 6.92 14.53 13.95
CA ASN A 36 6.65 15.88 14.46
C ASN A 36 6.10 16.73 13.32
N LEU A 37 5.02 17.47 13.58
CA LEU A 37 4.31 18.22 12.54
C LEU A 37 4.10 19.67 12.97
N GLN A 38 4.42 20.58 12.05
CA GLN A 38 3.97 21.97 12.09
C GLN A 38 3.14 22.30 10.84
N ILE A 39 1.96 22.87 11.05
CA ILE A 39 1.15 23.49 9.99
C ILE A 39 1.21 25.00 10.18
N THR A 40 1.71 25.71 9.16
CA THR A 40 1.79 27.18 9.17
C THR A 40 0.95 27.77 8.04
N SER A 41 0.01 28.65 8.37
CA SER A 41 -0.72 29.42 7.37
C SER A 41 0.11 30.59 6.84
N PHE A 42 -0.18 31.09 5.64
CA PHE A 42 0.41 32.32 5.08
C PHE A 42 -0.61 33.05 4.19
N GLY A 43 -0.45 34.36 4.01
CA GLY A 43 -1.35 35.16 3.16
C GLY A 43 -1.47 36.67 3.49
N SER A 44 -0.83 37.14 4.56
CA SER A 44 -0.82 38.57 4.91
C SER A 44 0.55 39.20 4.68
N ALA A 45 0.59 40.43 4.15
CA ALA A 45 1.81 41.23 4.03
C ALA A 45 2.39 41.65 5.40
N SER A 46 1.56 41.67 6.45
CA SER A 46 1.95 42.07 7.81
C SER A 46 2.48 40.92 8.66
N ALA A 47 2.51 39.70 8.13
CA ALA A 47 2.89 38.51 8.88
C ALA A 47 4.42 38.28 8.90
N THR A 48 5.17 39.34 9.17
CA THR A 48 6.65 39.35 9.16
C THR A 48 7.28 38.56 10.31
N HIS A 49 6.50 38.16 11.33
CA HIS A 49 6.95 37.42 12.50
C HIS A 49 6.09 36.16 12.71
N SER A 50 6.68 35.10 13.23
CA SER A 50 6.01 33.80 13.48
C SER A 50 4.76 33.93 14.36
N SER A 51 4.77 34.85 15.32
CA SER A 51 3.63 35.16 16.21
C SER A 51 2.39 35.69 15.50
N ASN A 52 2.53 36.18 14.26
CA ASN A 52 1.45 36.72 13.46
C ASN A 52 0.89 35.68 12.46
N LEU A 53 1.46 34.47 12.45
CA LEU A 53 1.01 33.35 11.65
C LEU A 53 0.22 32.37 12.51
N THR A 54 -0.76 31.71 11.92
CA THR A 54 -1.37 30.54 12.56
C THR A 54 -0.36 29.40 12.48
N ASN A 55 0.12 28.94 13.62
CA ASN A 55 0.99 27.78 13.72
C ASN A 55 0.27 26.73 14.56
N ILE A 56 0.05 25.56 13.99
CA ILE A 56 -0.47 24.39 14.69
C ILE A 56 0.69 23.42 14.79
N ARG A 57 0.96 22.90 15.98
CA ARG A 57 2.10 22.01 16.25
C ARG A 57 1.65 20.78 17.00
N ILE A 58 2.23 19.65 16.64
CA ILE A 58 2.16 18.44 17.43
C ILE A 58 3.52 17.75 17.38
N ASN A 59 3.96 17.28 18.54
CA ASN A 59 5.14 16.43 18.63
C ASN A 59 4.65 15.00 18.80
N ASP A 60 5.30 14.06 18.10
CA ASP A 60 4.96 12.65 18.11
C ASP A 60 3.47 12.38 17.90
N ILE A 61 3.00 12.65 16.68
CA ILE A 61 1.61 12.46 16.28
C ILE A 61 1.16 11.00 16.43
N GLN A 62 0.04 10.77 17.10
CA GLN A 62 -0.53 9.45 17.38
C GLN A 62 -2.05 9.53 17.41
N ASN A 63 -2.74 8.43 17.10
CA ASN A 63 -4.21 8.38 17.14
C ASN A 63 -4.82 8.87 18.48
N VAL A 64 -4.09 8.74 19.58
CA VAL A 64 -4.53 9.18 20.92
C VAL A 64 -4.41 10.70 21.16
N ASN A 65 -3.69 11.44 20.32
CA ASN A 65 -3.39 12.86 20.54
C ASN A 65 -3.79 13.80 19.39
N ILE A 66 -4.44 13.30 18.33
CA ILE A 66 -4.77 14.08 17.12
C ILE A 66 -6.06 14.90 17.17
N ASP A 67 -6.92 14.70 18.17
CA ASP A 67 -8.24 15.37 18.23
C ASP A 67 -8.14 16.90 18.23
N GLN A 68 -7.21 17.46 19.03
CA GLN A 68 -7.02 18.91 19.09
C GLN A 68 -6.46 19.45 17.76
N LEU A 69 -5.56 18.70 17.12
CA LEU A 69 -5.00 19.05 15.82
C LEU A 69 -6.10 19.11 14.73
N TRP A 70 -7.03 18.16 14.73
CA TRP A 70 -8.18 18.21 13.81
C TRP A 70 -9.10 19.40 14.03
N ASN A 71 -9.32 19.79 15.29
CA ASN A 71 -10.09 20.98 15.62
C ASN A 71 -9.38 22.26 15.13
N ASP A 72 -8.06 22.34 15.33
CA ASP A 72 -7.25 23.48 14.90
C ASP A 72 -7.23 23.60 13.36
N ILE A 73 -7.09 22.47 12.64
CA ILE A 73 -7.20 22.43 11.17
C ILE A 73 -8.59 22.88 10.72
N GLN A 74 -9.65 22.40 11.38
CA GLN A 74 -11.02 22.78 11.05
C GLN A 74 -11.25 24.30 11.22
N ALA A 75 -10.58 24.91 12.21
CA ALA A 75 -10.67 26.33 12.54
C ALA A 75 -9.92 27.24 11.57
N LEU A 76 -9.07 26.71 10.67
CA LEU A 76 -8.37 27.51 9.65
C LEU A 76 -9.36 28.31 8.79
N GLN A 77 -9.04 29.56 8.47
CA GLN A 77 -9.94 30.41 7.66
C GLN A 77 -9.23 30.91 6.41
N ALA A 78 -9.99 30.98 5.32
CA ALA A 78 -9.57 31.69 4.13
C ALA A 78 -9.69 33.20 4.38
N ASN A 79 -8.57 33.90 4.36
CA ASN A 79 -8.57 35.35 4.29
C ASN A 79 -8.51 35.74 2.81
N ALA A 80 -9.49 36.52 2.34
CA ALA A 80 -9.49 37.04 0.97
C ALA A 80 -8.28 37.97 0.78
N GLY A 81 -7.21 37.47 0.16
CA GLY A 81 -6.02 38.27 -0.04
C GLY A 81 -4.80 37.51 -0.54
N SER A 82 -3.89 38.32 -1.09
CA SER A 82 -2.50 38.12 -1.48
C SER A 82 -1.75 36.87 -0.99
N THR A 83 -0.79 36.40 -1.78
CA THR A 83 0.04 35.24 -1.49
C THR A 83 1.47 35.67 -1.13
N TYR A 84 1.86 35.53 0.13
CA TYR A 84 3.20 35.88 0.63
C TYR A 84 3.94 34.64 1.18
N PRO A 85 4.46 33.76 0.31
CA PRO A 85 4.99 32.45 0.70
C PRO A 85 6.25 32.54 1.57
N HIS A 86 7.05 33.61 1.40
CA HIS A 86 8.27 33.82 2.17
C HIS A 86 8.04 33.88 3.68
N HIS A 87 6.86 34.29 4.16
CA HIS A 87 6.51 34.23 5.58
C HIS A 87 6.38 32.78 6.08
N GLY A 88 5.73 31.92 5.29
CA GLY A 88 5.64 30.48 5.58
C GLY A 88 7.00 29.82 5.53
N PHE A 89 7.80 30.12 4.48
CA PHE A 89 9.13 29.55 4.34
C PHE A 89 10.06 29.94 5.50
N ASN A 90 10.10 31.21 5.87
CA ASN A 90 10.89 31.65 7.02
C ASN A 90 10.43 30.97 8.32
N ASN A 91 9.13 30.78 8.53
CA ASN A 91 8.64 30.10 9.73
C ASN A 91 9.05 28.62 9.78
N ALA A 92 8.88 27.89 8.68
CA ALA A 92 9.31 26.49 8.57
C ALA A 92 10.82 26.37 8.82
N TYR A 93 11.63 27.23 8.22
CA TYR A 93 13.08 27.29 8.49
C TYR A 93 13.41 27.52 9.97
N GLN A 94 12.72 28.45 10.63
CA GLN A 94 12.93 28.70 12.07
C GLN A 94 12.53 27.51 12.95
N TRP A 95 11.48 26.76 12.59
CA TRP A 95 11.04 25.60 13.34
C TRP A 95 11.97 24.40 13.15
N LEU A 96 12.41 24.13 11.92
CA LEU A 96 13.36 23.06 11.62
C LEU A 96 14.70 23.25 12.35
N LEU A 97 15.09 24.49 12.68
CA LEU A 97 16.28 24.80 13.47
C LEU A 97 15.99 25.06 14.97
N SER A 98 14.75 24.93 15.39
CA SER A 98 14.37 25.20 16.78
C SER A 98 14.87 24.12 17.72
N SER A 99 15.03 24.46 19.00
CA SER A 99 15.35 23.48 20.05
C SER A 99 14.25 22.43 20.26
N GLU A 100 13.04 22.63 19.72
CA GLU A 100 11.97 21.62 19.76
C GLU A 100 12.29 20.42 18.85
N ILE A 101 13.07 20.65 17.78
CA ILE A 101 13.39 19.66 16.73
C ILE A 101 14.91 19.44 16.64
N SER A 102 15.72 20.10 17.47
CA SER A 102 17.19 20.06 17.37
C SER A 102 17.79 18.67 17.54
N ASP A 103 17.15 17.81 18.33
CA ASP A 103 17.60 16.42 18.56
C ASP A 103 17.18 15.50 17.39
N ALA A 104 16.22 15.90 16.57
CA ALA A 104 15.72 15.11 15.45
C ALA A 104 16.78 14.91 14.35
N HIS A 105 17.58 15.95 14.07
CA HIS A 105 18.67 15.89 13.08
C HIS A 105 19.77 14.89 13.45
N ALA A 106 19.97 14.62 14.74
CA ALA A 106 20.95 13.65 15.24
C ALA A 106 20.39 12.21 15.29
N ASN A 107 19.06 12.06 15.29
CA ASN A 107 18.36 10.79 15.47
C ASN A 107 17.78 10.22 14.16
N GLY A 108 18.21 10.72 13.00
CA GLY A 108 17.86 10.15 11.69
C GLY A 108 16.48 10.57 11.15
N TYR A 109 15.91 11.67 11.62
CA TYR A 109 14.66 12.21 11.07
C TYR A 109 14.88 12.81 9.67
N GLU A 110 13.85 12.73 8.84
CA GLU A 110 13.82 13.35 7.51
C GLU A 110 12.98 14.62 7.54
N ASN A 111 13.50 15.70 6.96
CA ASN A 111 12.79 16.97 6.86
C ASN A 111 11.96 17.02 5.57
N GLN A 112 10.64 17.11 5.71
CA GLN A 112 9.71 17.25 4.59
C GLN A 112 8.82 18.49 4.75
N VAL A 113 8.71 19.29 3.70
CA VAL A 113 7.92 20.53 3.67
C VAL A 113 6.92 20.48 2.52
N TYR A 114 5.63 20.57 2.84
CA TYR A 114 4.56 20.61 1.83
C TYR A 114 4.09 22.05 1.63
N TYR A 115 4.39 22.63 0.47
CA TYR A 115 4.01 23.98 0.09
C TYR A 115 2.70 23.97 -0.74
N LEU A 116 1.58 24.24 -0.06
CA LEU A 116 0.25 24.30 -0.68
C LEU A 116 -0.14 25.75 -0.95
N THR A 117 -0.43 26.10 -2.20
CA THR A 117 -0.91 27.45 -2.55
C THR A 117 -1.97 27.42 -3.64
N ASP A 118 -2.86 28.41 -3.66
CA ASP A 118 -3.93 28.52 -4.64
C ASP A 118 -3.82 29.79 -5.51
N GLY A 119 -2.70 30.51 -5.44
CA GLY A 119 -2.51 31.72 -6.24
C GLY A 119 -1.05 32.13 -6.36
N ASN A 120 -0.77 32.91 -7.42
CA ASN A 120 0.55 33.50 -7.66
C ASN A 120 1.04 34.33 -6.48
N PRO A 121 2.37 34.36 -6.19
CA PRO A 121 2.94 35.23 -5.19
C PRO A 121 2.59 36.69 -5.50
N SER A 122 2.25 37.45 -4.46
CA SER A 122 1.93 38.87 -4.58
C SER A 122 3.15 39.75 -4.79
N LEU A 123 4.33 39.25 -4.43
CA LEU A 123 5.61 39.89 -4.73
C LEU A 123 6.10 39.41 -6.11
N THR A 124 5.80 40.19 -7.15
CA THR A 124 6.17 39.85 -8.55
C THR A 124 7.28 40.72 -9.13
N SER A 125 7.73 41.75 -8.40
CA SER A 125 8.92 42.52 -8.77
C SER A 125 10.19 41.68 -8.56
N GLU A 126 11.29 42.02 -9.24
CA GLU A 126 12.58 41.33 -9.08
C GLU A 126 13.03 41.27 -7.62
N SER A 127 12.99 42.41 -6.91
CA SER A 127 13.29 42.48 -5.48
C SER A 127 12.36 41.65 -4.60
N GLY A 128 11.09 41.54 -5.02
CA GLY A 128 10.08 40.79 -4.29
C GLY A 128 10.23 39.28 -4.47
N ILE A 129 10.55 38.83 -5.69
CA ILE A 129 10.89 37.43 -5.97
C ILE A 129 12.18 37.05 -5.25
N GLN A 130 13.20 37.92 -5.26
CA GLN A 130 14.44 37.69 -4.52
C GLN A 130 14.20 37.52 -3.01
N GLN A 131 13.23 38.23 -2.44
CA GLN A 131 12.84 38.03 -1.05
C GLN A 131 12.26 36.64 -0.79
N ILE A 132 11.45 36.11 -1.70
CA ILE A 132 10.91 34.74 -1.59
C ILE A 132 12.02 33.72 -1.81
N ASP A 133 12.89 33.97 -2.76
CA ASP A 133 14.04 33.12 -3.07
C ASP A 133 14.96 32.96 -1.87
N ASN A 134 15.30 34.07 -1.19
CA ASN A 134 16.13 34.02 0.02
C ASN A 134 15.49 33.20 1.13
N ALA A 135 14.16 33.31 1.31
CA ALA A 135 13.43 32.53 2.31
C ALA A 135 13.43 31.02 1.98
N PHE A 136 13.21 30.68 0.71
CA PHE A 136 13.23 29.29 0.25
C PHE A 136 14.63 28.69 0.33
N SER A 137 15.67 29.44 -0.08
CA SER A 137 17.07 29.02 -0.01
C SER A 137 17.51 28.62 1.41
N ASN A 138 16.94 29.24 2.44
CA ASN A 138 17.25 28.88 3.83
C ASN A 138 16.72 27.48 4.18
N ILE A 139 15.53 27.11 3.71
CA ILE A 139 14.94 25.77 3.94
C ILE A 139 15.78 24.71 3.24
N VAL A 140 15.99 24.85 1.93
CA VAL A 140 16.69 23.84 1.13
C VAL A 140 18.20 23.83 1.36
N GLY A 141 18.71 24.79 2.15
CA GLY A 141 20.08 24.76 2.68
C GLY A 141 20.25 23.85 3.90
N ILE A 142 19.15 23.38 4.51
CA ILE A 142 19.20 22.33 5.54
C ILE A 142 19.33 20.99 4.82
N ASP A 143 20.40 20.25 5.13
CA ASP A 143 20.74 19.00 4.45
C ASP A 143 19.57 17.99 4.47
N GLY A 144 19.37 17.31 3.34
CA GLY A 144 18.29 16.32 3.16
C GLY A 144 16.86 16.87 3.10
N THR A 145 16.64 18.19 3.18
CA THR A 145 15.27 18.75 3.24
C THR A 145 14.56 18.68 1.89
N LYS A 146 13.42 17.98 1.86
CA LYS A 146 12.52 17.89 0.70
C LYS A 146 11.41 18.92 0.78
N VAL A 147 11.12 19.59 -0.33
CA VAL A 147 10.02 20.56 -0.46
C VAL A 147 9.15 20.19 -1.66
N PHE A 148 7.90 19.84 -1.36
CA PHE A 148 6.88 19.42 -2.32
C PHE A 148 5.93 20.59 -2.58
N ALA A 149 5.89 21.13 -3.79
CA ALA A 149 5.02 22.27 -4.11
C ALA A 149 3.77 21.84 -4.86
N VAL A 150 2.61 22.30 -4.40
CA VAL A 150 1.32 21.99 -5.03
C VAL A 150 0.41 23.21 -5.14
N GLY A 151 -0.13 23.38 -6.33
CA GLY A 151 -1.17 24.34 -6.64
C GLY A 151 -2.55 23.77 -6.38
N ILE A 152 -3.36 24.42 -5.55
CA ILE A 152 -4.78 24.08 -5.37
C ILE A 152 -5.60 24.89 -6.38
N GLY A 153 -6.27 24.19 -7.28
CA GLY A 153 -7.00 24.79 -8.39
C GLY A 153 -6.09 25.24 -9.55
N ASN A 154 -6.62 26.16 -10.37
CA ASN A 154 -5.98 26.58 -11.62
C ASN A 154 -5.37 27.99 -11.58
N SER A 155 -5.52 28.71 -10.46
CA SER A 155 -5.22 30.14 -10.37
C SER A 155 -3.74 30.48 -10.17
N VAL A 156 -2.90 29.49 -9.85
CA VAL A 156 -1.45 29.65 -9.73
C VAL A 156 -0.75 29.19 -11.02
N ASP A 157 0.21 29.98 -11.50
CA ASP A 157 1.08 29.63 -12.62
C ASP A 157 2.10 28.59 -12.17
N LEU A 158 2.25 27.53 -12.96
CA LEU A 158 3.13 26.40 -12.67
C LEU A 158 4.59 26.85 -12.42
N LYS A 159 5.05 27.89 -13.12
CA LYS A 159 6.40 28.44 -12.96
C LYS A 159 6.72 28.89 -11.53
N TYR A 160 5.72 29.34 -10.76
CA TYR A 160 5.93 29.74 -9.37
C TYR A 160 5.93 28.53 -8.43
N LEU A 161 5.23 27.45 -8.78
CA LEU A 161 5.25 26.21 -8.01
C LEU A 161 6.57 25.46 -8.21
N THR A 162 6.92 25.18 -9.46
CA THR A 162 8.15 24.47 -9.85
C THR A 162 9.40 25.13 -9.29
N ARG A 163 9.40 26.47 -9.18
CA ARG A 163 10.50 27.22 -8.59
C ARG A 163 10.79 26.86 -7.12
N TYR A 164 9.75 26.56 -6.35
CA TYR A 164 9.81 26.30 -4.91
C TYR A 164 9.54 24.83 -4.58
N ASP A 165 9.99 23.94 -5.47
CA ASP A 165 9.98 22.49 -5.33
C ASP A 165 11.40 21.98 -5.58
N ASN A 166 11.89 21.02 -4.81
CA ASN A 166 13.21 20.41 -5.00
C ASN A 166 13.15 18.88 -5.13
N THR A 167 11.97 18.34 -5.46
CA THR A 167 11.69 16.91 -5.53
C THR A 167 11.38 16.44 -6.95
N ASP A 168 11.80 15.22 -7.29
CA ASP A 168 11.44 14.59 -8.56
C ASP A 168 10.02 13.99 -8.52
N VAL A 169 9.63 13.38 -9.64
CA VAL A 169 8.31 12.75 -9.80
C VAL A 169 8.00 11.63 -8.81
N ASN A 170 9.02 11.07 -8.16
CA ASN A 170 8.91 9.99 -7.19
C ASN A 170 9.09 10.52 -5.75
N GLY A 171 9.20 11.83 -5.55
CA GLY A 171 9.43 12.45 -4.25
C GLY A 171 10.88 12.37 -3.76
N ASN A 172 11.83 12.03 -4.62
CA ASN A 172 13.25 12.04 -4.24
C ASN A 172 13.83 13.45 -4.33
N LEU A 173 14.77 13.76 -3.45
CA LEU A 173 15.52 15.02 -3.51
C LEU A 173 16.34 15.08 -4.81
N ILE A 174 16.17 16.16 -5.58
CA ILE A 174 16.94 16.37 -6.80
C ILE A 174 18.36 16.82 -6.44
N SER A 175 19.37 16.10 -6.96
CA SER A 175 20.78 16.40 -6.72
C SER A 175 21.18 17.78 -7.24
N GLY A 176 21.97 18.52 -6.46
CA GLY A 176 22.53 19.83 -6.80
C GLY A 176 21.97 20.96 -5.94
N ASP A 177 22.56 22.15 -6.07
CA ASP A 177 22.12 23.32 -5.30
C ASP A 177 20.89 23.97 -5.94
N TRP A 178 19.95 24.41 -5.10
CA TRP A 178 18.92 25.33 -5.55
C TRP A 178 19.53 26.71 -5.80
N LYS A 179 19.45 27.20 -7.04
CA LYS A 179 20.15 28.43 -7.47
C LYS A 179 19.23 29.61 -7.73
N GLY A 180 18.00 29.59 -7.21
CA GLY A 180 17.02 30.69 -7.29
C GLY A 180 17.04 31.38 -8.64
N GLY A 181 16.41 30.79 -9.66
CA GLY A 181 16.64 31.18 -11.04
C GLY A 181 16.52 32.69 -11.28
N HIS A 182 17.63 33.35 -11.60
CA HIS A 182 17.56 34.64 -12.29
C HIS A 182 16.68 34.44 -13.53
N TYR A 183 15.78 35.39 -13.78
CA TYR A 183 15.06 35.47 -15.05
C TYR A 183 16.07 35.21 -16.18
N ASN A 184 15.85 34.15 -16.97
CA ASN A 184 16.57 33.84 -18.20
C ASN A 184 17.93 33.09 -18.14
N THR A 185 18.17 32.18 -17.19
CA THR A 185 19.18 31.11 -17.41
C THR A 185 18.61 29.72 -17.14
N GLY A 186 18.10 29.08 -18.20
CA GLY A 186 17.51 27.75 -18.15
C GLY A 186 18.51 26.60 -17.99
N ALA A 187 19.48 26.68 -17.07
CA ALA A 187 20.42 25.59 -16.85
C ALA A 187 20.90 25.56 -15.39
N GLY A 188 20.44 24.54 -14.64
CA GLY A 188 21.13 24.06 -13.43
C GLY A 188 20.48 24.31 -12.07
N SER A 189 19.22 24.75 -11.96
CA SER A 189 18.49 24.73 -10.68
C SER A 189 17.78 23.40 -10.50
N ASN A 190 17.92 22.77 -9.33
CA ASN A 190 17.21 21.55 -8.92
C ASN A 190 15.70 21.75 -8.67
N THR A 191 15.01 22.44 -9.58
CA THR A 191 13.56 22.71 -9.49
C THR A 191 12.75 21.46 -9.81
N GLY A 192 11.80 21.13 -8.94
CA GLY A 192 11.07 19.87 -8.95
C GLY A 192 9.81 19.82 -9.82
N THR A 193 9.06 18.72 -9.69
CA THR A 193 7.90 18.41 -10.54
C THR A 193 6.57 18.83 -9.94
N ALA A 194 6.52 20.06 -9.42
CA ALA A 194 5.32 20.65 -8.85
C ALA A 194 4.12 20.57 -9.81
N GLN A 195 2.91 20.44 -9.25
CA GLN A 195 1.69 20.23 -10.03
C GLN A 195 0.50 21.04 -9.54
N LYS A 196 -0.52 21.17 -10.39
CA LYS A 196 -1.80 21.83 -10.08
C LYS A 196 -2.89 20.78 -9.91
N ILE A 197 -3.54 20.78 -8.76
CA ILE A 197 -4.56 19.81 -8.39
C ILE A 197 -5.91 20.50 -8.29
N THR A 198 -6.85 20.04 -9.11
CA THR A 198 -8.19 20.64 -9.26
C THR A 198 -9.31 19.84 -8.58
N HIS A 199 -8.97 18.76 -7.88
CA HIS A 199 -9.91 17.84 -7.25
C HIS A 199 -9.44 17.46 -5.83
N THR A 200 -10.37 17.36 -4.87
CA THR A 200 -10.04 17.15 -3.45
C THR A 200 -9.45 15.77 -3.19
N ASP A 201 -9.99 14.73 -3.82
CA ASP A 201 -9.48 13.35 -3.78
C ASP A 201 -8.04 13.24 -4.29
N LYS A 202 -7.71 13.96 -5.37
CA LYS A 202 -6.34 14.03 -5.89
C LYS A 202 -5.39 14.80 -4.97
N LEU A 203 -5.89 15.80 -4.25
CA LEU A 203 -5.08 16.54 -3.27
C LEU A 203 -4.79 15.67 -2.04
N ILE A 204 -5.79 14.90 -1.59
CA ILE A 204 -5.62 13.87 -0.57
C ILE A 204 -4.55 12.88 -1.02
N ALA A 205 -4.70 12.29 -2.21
CA ALA A 205 -3.75 11.32 -2.76
C ALA A 205 -2.33 11.88 -2.93
N TYR A 206 -2.19 13.15 -3.32
CA TYR A 206 -0.87 13.79 -3.44
C TYR A 206 -0.19 13.99 -2.10
N LEU A 207 -0.91 14.44 -1.07
CA LEU A 207 -0.32 14.61 0.25
C LEU A 207 0.01 13.26 0.88
N ILE A 208 -0.92 12.31 0.79
CA ILE A 208 -0.75 10.95 1.32
C ILE A 208 0.37 10.21 0.58
N GLY A 209 0.30 10.14 -0.75
CA GLY A 209 1.32 9.51 -1.60
C GLY A 209 2.65 10.25 -1.62
N GLY A 210 2.69 11.52 -1.23
CA GLY A 210 3.92 12.29 -1.00
C GLY A 210 4.59 12.01 0.34
N SER A 211 3.95 11.26 1.25
CA SER A 211 4.54 10.70 2.48
C SER A 211 4.80 9.20 2.37
N GLU A 212 4.34 8.56 1.31
CA GLU A 212 4.67 7.18 1.02
C GLU A 212 6.01 7.17 0.29
N ASN A 213 7.09 6.94 1.05
CA ASN A 213 8.24 6.27 0.46
C ASN A 213 7.70 4.96 -0.13
N PHE A 214 7.54 4.90 -1.46
CA PHE A 214 7.47 3.64 -2.20
C PHE A 214 8.87 2.98 -2.22
N SER A 215 9.51 2.91 -1.05
CA SER A 215 10.36 1.77 -0.77
C SER A 215 9.40 0.61 -0.53
N PRO A 216 9.64 -0.59 -1.08
CA PRO A 216 9.01 -1.77 -0.54
C PRO A 216 9.11 -1.68 0.99
N ALA A 217 8.00 -1.87 1.70
CA ALA A 217 8.07 -2.10 3.14
C ALA A 217 9.13 -3.20 3.37
N ASN A 218 9.83 -3.17 4.51
CA ASN A 218 10.51 -4.40 4.91
C ASN A 218 9.43 -5.48 4.94
N VAL A 219 9.57 -6.46 4.07
CA VAL A 219 8.69 -7.62 3.99
C VAL A 219 8.72 -8.34 5.34
N GLY A 220 7.67 -8.11 6.12
CA GLY A 220 7.54 -8.64 7.45
C GLY A 220 7.19 -10.11 7.37
N ASN A 221 7.43 -10.85 8.45
CA ASN A 221 6.73 -12.12 8.60
C ASN A 221 5.33 -11.79 9.12
N ASP A 222 4.33 -11.88 8.26
CA ASP A 222 3.00 -11.37 8.52
C ASP A 222 2.02 -12.48 8.91
N ILE A 223 0.94 -12.09 9.61
CA ILE A 223 -0.20 -12.97 9.89
C ILE A 223 -1.44 -12.36 9.24
N VAL A 224 -1.92 -13.00 8.17
CA VAL A 224 -3.04 -12.53 7.36
C VAL A 224 -4.28 -13.38 7.61
N LYS A 225 -5.46 -12.77 7.73
CA LYS A 225 -6.72 -13.46 8.05
C LYS A 225 -7.89 -12.89 7.22
N GLY A 226 -8.52 -13.72 6.39
CA GLY A 226 -9.71 -13.35 5.60
C GLY A 226 -10.99 -13.37 6.42
N GLY A 227 -11.25 -14.49 7.09
CA GLY A 227 -12.38 -14.62 7.99
C GLY A 227 -13.58 -15.27 7.30
N ALA A 228 -14.64 -14.52 7.01
CA ALA A 228 -15.84 -15.07 6.39
C ALA A 228 -16.25 -14.29 5.14
N GLY A 229 -16.56 -15.03 4.08
CA GLY A 229 -16.81 -14.49 2.75
C GLY A 229 -15.68 -14.89 1.80
N ASN A 230 -15.81 -14.53 0.52
CA ASN A 230 -14.74 -14.73 -0.44
C ASN A 230 -13.73 -13.59 -0.28
N ASP A 231 -12.50 -13.92 0.09
CA ASP A 231 -11.46 -12.97 0.43
C ASP A 231 -10.33 -12.94 -0.62
N ILE A 232 -9.57 -11.85 -0.60
CA ILE A 232 -8.38 -11.63 -1.43
C ILE A 232 -7.24 -11.34 -0.46
N LEU A 233 -6.32 -12.28 -0.34
CA LEU A 233 -5.25 -12.25 0.66
C LEU A 233 -3.90 -12.22 -0.04
N PHE A 234 -3.08 -11.26 0.36
CA PHE A 234 -1.68 -11.19 -0.02
C PHE A 234 -0.85 -11.27 1.27
N GLY A 235 0.20 -12.10 1.29
CA GLY A 235 1.16 -12.12 2.40
C GLY A 235 1.92 -10.79 2.46
N ASP A 236 2.43 -10.39 1.30
CA ASP A 236 3.10 -9.12 1.08
C ASP A 236 2.24 -8.04 0.37
N ALA A 237 2.84 -6.90 0.05
CA ALA A 237 2.19 -5.84 -0.71
C ALA A 237 1.78 -6.31 -2.13
N MET A 238 0.50 -6.14 -2.47
CA MET A 238 -0.04 -6.44 -3.80
C MET A 238 0.74 -5.74 -4.93
N ASN A 239 1.30 -6.51 -5.87
CA ASN A 239 1.99 -5.95 -7.03
C ASN A 239 1.03 -5.69 -8.22
N THR A 240 0.74 -4.41 -8.48
CA THR A 240 -0.11 -3.95 -9.60
C THR A 240 0.66 -3.23 -10.70
N ASP A 241 1.97 -3.43 -10.81
CA ASP A 241 2.81 -2.70 -11.77
C ASP A 241 2.49 -3.01 -13.23
N TRP A 242 1.96 -4.21 -13.49
CA TRP A 242 1.49 -4.64 -14.79
C TRP A 242 0.27 -3.84 -15.29
N ILE A 243 -0.47 -3.17 -14.40
CA ILE A 243 -1.59 -2.28 -14.76
C ILE A 243 -1.02 -1.02 -15.42
N ARG A 244 -1.44 -0.76 -16.68
CA ARG A 244 -1.02 0.40 -17.49
C ARG A 244 -2.20 1.34 -17.75
N GLY A 245 -1.91 2.54 -18.27
CA GLY A 245 -2.93 3.51 -18.69
C GLY A 245 -3.47 4.42 -17.58
N LEU A 246 -2.89 4.35 -16.39
CA LEU A 246 -3.11 5.29 -15.30
C LEU A 246 -1.92 6.25 -15.21
N ASP A 247 -2.17 7.44 -14.67
CA ASP A 247 -1.13 8.46 -14.47
C ASP A 247 -0.04 7.91 -13.52
N PRO A 248 1.21 7.70 -13.98
CA PRO A 248 2.27 7.15 -13.15
C PRO A 248 2.64 8.03 -11.96
N LEU A 249 2.26 9.32 -11.96
CA LEU A 249 2.45 10.23 -10.84
C LEU A 249 1.41 10.03 -9.73
N LEU A 250 0.19 9.62 -10.10
CA LEU A 250 -0.89 9.34 -9.14
C LEU A 250 -0.84 7.89 -8.66
N TYR A 251 -0.29 7.00 -9.48
CA TYR A 251 -0.18 5.57 -9.20
C TYR A 251 1.23 5.07 -9.57
N PRO A 252 2.26 5.46 -8.81
CA PRO A 252 3.63 5.01 -9.02
C PRO A 252 3.77 3.49 -8.85
N LYS A 253 4.97 2.99 -9.12
CA LYS A 253 5.33 1.59 -8.85
C LYS A 253 4.95 1.21 -7.42
N TYR A 254 4.41 0.02 -7.20
CA TYR A 254 3.97 -0.48 -5.88
C TYR A 254 2.74 0.20 -5.26
N SER A 255 1.97 0.95 -6.04
CA SER A 255 0.69 1.51 -5.56
C SER A 255 -0.36 0.47 -5.14
N GLY A 256 -0.12 -0.82 -5.46
CA GLY A 256 -0.92 -1.96 -5.06
C GLY A 256 -2.42 -1.76 -5.26
N TYR A 257 -3.18 -1.92 -4.18
CA TYR A 257 -4.64 -1.86 -4.18
C TYR A 257 -5.20 -0.55 -4.74
N SER A 258 -4.57 0.60 -4.44
CA SER A 258 -5.06 1.91 -4.91
C SER A 258 -5.08 2.02 -6.44
N LYS A 259 -4.07 1.45 -7.10
CA LYS A 259 -3.95 1.39 -8.57
C LYS A 259 -4.94 0.40 -9.19
N LEU A 260 -5.21 -0.72 -8.51
CA LEU A 260 -6.29 -1.64 -8.89
C LEU A 260 -7.65 -0.94 -8.88
N ILE A 261 -7.99 -0.23 -7.80
CA ILE A 261 -9.26 0.50 -7.69
C ILE A 261 -9.39 1.58 -8.76
N ALA A 262 -8.31 2.32 -9.02
CA ALA A 262 -8.30 3.31 -10.10
C ALA A 262 -8.51 2.69 -11.48
N HIS A 263 -7.92 1.52 -11.73
CA HIS A 263 -8.11 0.77 -12.97
C HIS A 263 -9.57 0.33 -13.15
N LEU A 264 -10.18 -0.23 -12.10
CA LEU A 264 -11.58 -0.67 -12.12
C LEU A 264 -12.54 0.51 -12.32
N LYS A 265 -12.30 1.64 -11.63
CA LYS A 265 -13.03 2.89 -11.84
C LYS A 265 -13.03 3.32 -13.30
N ALA A 266 -11.85 3.33 -13.92
CA ALA A 266 -11.68 3.81 -15.27
C ALA A 266 -12.29 2.86 -16.31
N ASN A 267 -12.19 1.54 -16.11
CA ASN A 267 -12.43 0.55 -17.18
C ASN A 267 -13.62 -0.38 -16.96
N VAL A 268 -14.13 -0.49 -15.73
CA VAL A 268 -15.21 -1.44 -15.38
C VAL A 268 -16.47 -0.72 -14.92
N THR A 269 -16.33 0.27 -14.03
CA THR A 269 -17.48 0.86 -13.33
C THR A 269 -17.90 2.24 -13.85
N SER A 270 -17.31 2.69 -14.98
CA SER A 270 -17.60 4.01 -15.57
C SER A 270 -17.42 5.18 -14.58
N GLY A 271 -16.42 5.07 -13.70
CA GLY A 271 -16.03 6.08 -12.72
C GLY A 271 -16.61 5.89 -11.30
N ALA A 272 -17.50 4.93 -11.07
CA ALA A 272 -18.03 4.64 -9.74
C ALA A 272 -17.06 3.79 -8.89
N GLU A 273 -17.17 3.84 -7.56
CA GLU A 273 -16.43 2.92 -6.68
C GLU A 273 -16.81 1.45 -7.01
N PRO A 274 -15.83 0.56 -7.25
CA PRO A 274 -16.12 -0.85 -7.48
C PRO A 274 -16.61 -1.54 -6.21
N THR A 275 -17.53 -2.49 -6.38
CA THR A 275 -17.99 -3.33 -5.28
C THR A 275 -16.94 -4.39 -4.92
N GLN A 276 -17.02 -4.94 -3.70
CA GLN A 276 -16.15 -6.04 -3.28
C GLN A 276 -16.21 -7.23 -4.25
N GLN A 277 -17.40 -7.57 -4.76
CA GLN A 277 -17.55 -8.64 -5.75
C GLN A 277 -16.83 -8.32 -7.07
N GLN A 278 -16.89 -7.07 -7.56
CA GLN A 278 -16.20 -6.69 -8.80
C GLN A 278 -14.68 -6.72 -8.65
N ILE A 279 -14.17 -6.37 -7.47
CA ILE A 279 -12.75 -6.47 -7.15
C ILE A 279 -12.34 -7.94 -7.13
N TYR A 280 -13.10 -8.78 -6.40
CA TYR A 280 -12.88 -10.23 -6.33
C TYR A 280 -12.88 -10.88 -7.71
N ASP A 281 -13.91 -10.64 -8.52
CA ASP A 281 -14.01 -11.21 -9.88
C ASP A 281 -12.82 -10.78 -10.74
N PHE A 282 -12.40 -9.50 -10.66
CA PHE A 282 -11.25 -9.03 -11.42
C PHE A 282 -9.94 -9.70 -10.96
N VAL A 283 -9.70 -9.81 -9.66
CA VAL A 283 -8.50 -10.47 -9.14
C VAL A 283 -8.53 -11.95 -9.50
N LYS A 284 -9.68 -12.62 -9.38
CA LYS A 284 -9.87 -14.01 -9.79
C LYS A 284 -9.58 -14.25 -11.27
N ASP A 285 -10.00 -13.34 -12.14
CA ASP A 285 -9.74 -13.47 -13.57
C ASP A 285 -8.28 -13.12 -13.95
N ASN A 286 -7.52 -12.51 -13.04
CA ASN A 286 -6.17 -11.97 -13.32
C ASN A 286 -5.08 -12.42 -12.33
N TYR A 287 -5.34 -13.38 -11.41
CA TYR A 287 -4.42 -13.74 -10.32
C TYR A 287 -3.01 -14.06 -10.84
N GLN A 288 -2.90 -14.75 -11.99
CA GLN A 288 -1.62 -15.09 -12.63
C GLN A 288 -0.74 -13.86 -12.93
N LYS A 289 -1.34 -12.70 -13.22
CA LYS A 289 -0.60 -11.45 -13.48
C LYS A 289 -0.01 -10.87 -12.20
N PHE A 290 -0.70 -11.02 -11.07
CA PHE A 290 -0.17 -10.60 -9.77
C PHE A 290 1.02 -11.47 -9.37
N ILE A 291 0.88 -12.80 -9.48
CA ILE A 291 1.95 -13.78 -9.24
C ILE A 291 3.17 -13.48 -10.13
N THR A 292 2.94 -13.29 -11.44
CA THR A 292 4.04 -13.01 -12.38
C THR A 292 4.72 -11.68 -12.09
N ALA A 293 3.95 -10.65 -11.72
CA ALA A 293 4.51 -9.35 -11.40
C ALA A 293 5.40 -9.41 -10.16
N ASP A 294 5.00 -10.18 -9.16
CA ASP A 294 5.80 -10.37 -7.96
C ASP A 294 7.06 -11.21 -8.23
N ALA A 295 6.93 -12.37 -8.88
CA ALA A 295 8.05 -13.24 -9.22
C ALA A 295 9.12 -12.59 -10.11
N THR A 296 8.78 -11.52 -10.84
CA THR A 296 9.72 -10.79 -11.70
C THR A 296 10.31 -9.56 -11.04
N ASP A 297 9.87 -9.19 -9.84
CA ASP A 297 10.40 -8.05 -9.11
C ASP A 297 11.58 -8.44 -8.23
N THR A 298 12.76 -7.92 -8.55
CA THR A 298 13.99 -8.18 -7.77
C THR A 298 14.07 -7.37 -6.47
N ALA A 299 13.20 -6.39 -6.29
CA ALA A 299 13.16 -5.54 -5.10
C ALA A 299 12.28 -6.13 -3.98
N THR A 300 11.36 -7.04 -4.31
CA THR A 300 10.66 -7.86 -3.33
C THR A 300 11.56 -9.05 -2.97
N LYS A 301 12.25 -8.92 -1.85
CA LYS A 301 12.52 -10.11 -1.01
C LYS A 301 11.23 -10.26 -0.23
N GLY A 302 10.63 -11.43 -0.09
CA GLY A 302 9.39 -11.57 0.69
C GLY A 302 9.64 -12.09 2.10
N GLY A 303 8.58 -12.08 2.92
CA GLY A 303 8.57 -12.51 4.32
C GLY A 303 8.09 -13.95 4.50
N ASN A 304 8.30 -14.54 5.69
CA ASN A 304 7.74 -15.85 5.99
C ASN A 304 6.36 -15.68 6.64
N ASP A 305 5.31 -15.81 5.85
CA ASP A 305 3.96 -15.42 6.24
C ASP A 305 3.13 -16.59 6.75
N THR A 306 2.14 -16.27 7.59
CA THR A 306 1.09 -17.21 7.99
C THR A 306 -0.27 -16.68 7.56
N ILE A 307 -0.90 -17.35 6.60
CA ILE A 307 -2.14 -16.87 5.98
C ILE A 307 -3.29 -17.81 6.30
N TYR A 308 -4.41 -17.24 6.74
CA TYR A 308 -5.67 -17.94 7.00
C TYR A 308 -6.76 -17.37 6.08
N GLY A 309 -7.23 -18.15 5.10
CA GLY A 309 -8.37 -17.81 4.24
C GLY A 309 -9.64 -17.66 5.06
N GLY A 310 -10.08 -18.77 5.64
CA GLY A 310 -11.22 -18.79 6.55
C GLY A 310 -12.39 -19.54 5.91
N SER A 311 -13.52 -18.88 5.69
CA SER A 311 -14.67 -19.51 5.04
C SER A 311 -15.11 -18.75 3.81
N GLY A 312 -15.22 -19.42 2.67
CA GLY A 312 -15.52 -18.80 1.38
C GLY A 312 -14.53 -19.30 0.34
N ASN A 313 -14.68 -18.88 -0.92
CA ASN A 313 -13.71 -19.20 -1.95
C ASN A 313 -12.68 -18.07 -2.01
N ASP A 314 -11.50 -18.30 -1.48
CA ASP A 314 -10.48 -17.26 -1.30
C ASP A 314 -9.46 -17.26 -2.45
N ILE A 315 -8.77 -16.12 -2.60
CA ILE A 315 -7.61 -15.97 -3.48
C ILE A 315 -6.44 -15.60 -2.60
N ILE A 316 -5.47 -16.49 -2.48
CA ILE A 316 -4.31 -16.38 -1.60
C ILE A 316 -3.06 -16.31 -2.46
N ILE A 317 -2.29 -15.23 -2.31
CA ILE A 317 -0.98 -15.03 -2.95
C ILE A 317 0.01 -14.66 -1.85
N ALA A 318 0.78 -15.63 -1.35
CA ALA A 318 1.65 -15.40 -0.20
C ALA A 318 2.79 -14.44 -0.55
N GLY A 319 3.61 -14.80 -1.52
CA GLY A 319 4.70 -13.95 -1.97
C GLY A 319 5.98 -14.76 -2.00
N ALA A 320 7.12 -14.14 -1.71
CA ALA A 320 8.37 -14.88 -1.54
C ALA A 320 8.61 -15.14 -0.04
N GLY A 321 9.39 -16.16 0.30
CA GLY A 321 9.65 -16.52 1.70
C GLY A 321 9.10 -17.91 2.02
N ASP A 322 9.43 -18.44 3.20
CA ASP A 322 8.95 -19.78 3.59
C ASP A 322 7.56 -19.64 4.25
N ASP A 323 6.51 -19.80 3.45
CA ASP A 323 5.14 -19.45 3.84
C ASP A 323 4.32 -20.63 4.39
N ARG A 324 3.33 -20.31 5.22
CA ARG A 324 2.40 -21.28 5.80
C ARG A 324 0.95 -20.87 5.57
N ILE A 325 0.22 -21.66 4.78
CA ILE A 325 -1.11 -21.28 4.28
C ILE A 325 -2.17 -22.25 4.78
N TYR A 326 -3.26 -21.69 5.31
CA TYR A 326 -4.49 -22.38 5.68
C TYR A 326 -5.60 -21.83 4.80
N GLY A 327 -5.99 -22.55 3.73
CA GLY A 327 -7.11 -22.12 2.87
C GLY A 327 -8.41 -21.98 3.68
N GLY A 328 -8.72 -23.00 4.46
CA GLY A 328 -9.95 -23.04 5.24
C GLY A 328 -11.05 -23.71 4.42
N SER A 329 -12.30 -23.30 4.61
CA SER A 329 -13.43 -23.93 3.92
C SER A 329 -13.77 -23.22 2.63
N GLY A 330 -13.80 -23.93 1.51
CA GLY A 330 -14.26 -23.39 0.23
C GLY A 330 -13.49 -24.01 -0.91
N ASN A 331 -13.47 -23.36 -2.06
CA ASN A 331 -12.60 -23.76 -3.16
C ASN A 331 -11.65 -22.60 -3.43
N ASP A 332 -10.46 -22.66 -2.85
CA ASP A 332 -9.51 -21.56 -2.84
C ASP A 332 -8.55 -21.63 -4.03
N ILE A 333 -8.01 -20.48 -4.42
CA ILE A 333 -6.89 -20.37 -5.36
C ILE A 333 -5.67 -19.95 -4.56
N ILE A 334 -4.65 -20.79 -4.52
CA ILE A 334 -3.48 -20.62 -3.66
C ILE A 334 -2.22 -20.54 -4.52
N SER A 335 -1.47 -19.47 -4.33
CA SER A 335 -0.09 -19.29 -4.80
C SER A 335 0.80 -19.08 -3.58
N THR A 336 1.78 -19.96 -3.41
CA THR A 336 2.75 -19.87 -2.32
C THR A 336 3.98 -19.08 -2.72
N GLY A 337 4.28 -18.99 -4.02
CA GLY A 337 5.42 -18.27 -4.56
C GLY A 337 6.76 -18.96 -4.26
N PRO A 338 7.89 -18.23 -4.31
CA PRO A 338 9.20 -18.82 -4.11
C PRO A 338 9.59 -18.90 -2.63
N GLY A 339 9.81 -20.12 -2.17
CA GLY A 339 10.33 -20.41 -0.84
C GLY A 339 10.13 -21.88 -0.54
N LYS A 340 10.26 -22.31 0.72
CA LYS A 340 9.85 -23.66 1.15
C LYS A 340 8.51 -23.56 1.85
N ASP A 341 7.46 -23.72 1.07
CA ASP A 341 6.14 -23.38 1.54
C ASP A 341 5.39 -24.60 2.09
N THR A 342 4.37 -24.35 2.90
CA THR A 342 3.52 -25.40 3.47
C THR A 342 2.05 -25.01 3.37
N ILE A 343 1.27 -25.78 2.63
CA ILE A 343 -0.20 -25.71 2.69
C ILE A 343 -0.68 -26.68 3.77
N VAL A 344 -1.51 -26.20 4.68
CA VAL A 344 -2.01 -26.93 5.84
C VAL A 344 -3.49 -27.23 5.69
N PHE A 345 -3.86 -28.50 5.86
CA PHE A 345 -5.25 -28.96 5.90
C PHE A 345 -5.61 -29.43 7.31
N ASP A 346 -6.56 -28.75 7.95
CA ASP A 346 -7.06 -29.07 9.29
C ASP A 346 -8.48 -29.65 9.25
N VAL A 347 -8.93 -30.24 10.36
CA VAL A 347 -10.33 -30.68 10.50
C VAL A 347 -11.20 -29.50 10.88
N LEU A 348 -12.01 -29.03 9.93
CA LEU A 348 -13.06 -28.04 10.18
C LEU A 348 -14.39 -28.72 10.49
N ASN A 349 -14.69 -29.83 9.80
CA ASN A 349 -15.86 -30.66 10.01
C ASN A 349 -15.53 -32.14 9.87
N ALA A 350 -15.65 -32.89 10.97
CA ALA A 350 -15.33 -34.31 10.99
C ALA A 350 -16.21 -35.18 10.07
N ALA A 351 -17.42 -34.72 9.72
CA ALA A 351 -18.37 -35.47 8.90
C ALA A 351 -18.20 -35.25 7.37
N ASP A 352 -17.33 -34.32 6.95
CA ASP A 352 -17.04 -34.04 5.54
C ASP A 352 -15.78 -34.80 5.09
N ALA A 353 -15.83 -35.36 3.88
CA ALA A 353 -14.72 -36.07 3.25
C ALA A 353 -13.52 -35.16 2.98
N THR A 354 -13.74 -33.85 2.72
CA THR A 354 -12.68 -32.83 2.60
C THR A 354 -12.29 -32.22 3.96
N ALA A 355 -12.82 -32.77 5.05
CA ALA A 355 -12.76 -32.20 6.40
C ALA A 355 -13.30 -30.76 6.51
N GLY A 356 -14.16 -30.36 5.56
CA GLY A 356 -14.73 -29.03 5.47
C GLY A 356 -13.85 -28.02 4.75
N ASN A 357 -12.71 -28.45 4.18
CA ASN A 357 -11.82 -27.56 3.44
C ASN A 357 -12.28 -27.32 1.99
N GLY A 358 -13.14 -28.20 1.44
CA GLY A 358 -13.54 -28.14 0.04
C GLY A 358 -12.41 -28.56 -0.91
N THR A 359 -12.40 -28.03 -2.14
CA THR A 359 -11.44 -28.42 -3.19
C THR A 359 -10.65 -27.21 -3.68
N ASP A 360 -9.41 -27.11 -3.21
CA ASP A 360 -8.52 -25.99 -3.50
C ASP A 360 -7.75 -26.18 -4.81
N THR A 361 -7.16 -25.11 -5.31
CA THR A 361 -6.26 -25.10 -6.47
C THR A 361 -4.94 -24.43 -6.13
N TRP A 362 -3.84 -25.20 -6.17
CA TRP A 362 -2.48 -24.69 -6.03
C TRP A 362 -1.85 -24.45 -7.40
N VAL A 363 -1.43 -23.22 -7.68
CA VAL A 363 -1.10 -22.78 -9.04
C VAL A 363 0.40 -22.75 -9.37
N ASP A 364 1.28 -22.90 -8.38
CA ASP A 364 2.73 -22.67 -8.53
C ASP A 364 3.64 -23.65 -7.77
N TYR A 365 3.11 -24.82 -7.37
CA TYR A 365 3.86 -25.87 -6.65
C TYR A 365 5.32 -26.07 -7.13
N ALA A 366 6.24 -26.03 -6.17
CA ALA A 366 7.65 -26.37 -6.31
C ALA A 366 8.03 -27.61 -5.46
N ALA A 367 9.11 -28.31 -5.87
CA ALA A 367 9.48 -29.61 -5.30
C ALA A 367 9.94 -29.57 -3.83
N ASN A 368 10.21 -28.38 -3.30
CA ASN A 368 10.62 -28.14 -1.93
C ASN A 368 9.46 -27.71 -1.02
N ASP A 369 8.26 -27.57 -1.57
CA ASP A 369 7.05 -27.25 -0.83
C ASP A 369 6.40 -28.51 -0.28
N LYS A 370 5.51 -28.30 0.69
CA LYS A 370 4.95 -29.35 1.53
C LYS A 370 3.45 -29.22 1.67
N ILE A 371 2.84 -30.36 1.98
CA ILE A 371 1.46 -30.43 2.45
C ILE A 371 1.51 -30.98 3.87
N GLU A 372 0.89 -30.26 4.79
CA GLU A 372 0.76 -30.70 6.17
C GLU A 372 -0.71 -30.99 6.48
N PHE A 373 -0.97 -32.18 6.98
CA PHE A 373 -2.26 -32.52 7.55
C PHE A 373 -2.20 -32.31 9.06
N GLY A 374 -3.17 -31.59 9.61
CA GLY A 374 -3.30 -31.39 11.04
C GLY A 374 -3.31 -32.71 11.82
N ALA A 375 -2.84 -32.70 13.06
CA ALA A 375 -2.67 -33.90 13.89
C ALA A 375 -3.94 -34.76 13.98
N ASP A 376 -5.10 -34.09 13.93
CA ASP A 376 -6.43 -34.69 14.06
C ASP A 376 -7.08 -35.05 12.72
N PHE A 377 -6.44 -34.74 11.58
CA PHE A 377 -7.01 -34.92 10.23
C PHE A 377 -7.42 -36.35 9.92
N PHE A 378 -6.67 -37.33 10.41
CA PHE A 378 -6.97 -38.75 10.25
C PHE A 378 -7.28 -39.46 11.57
N ASN A 379 -7.65 -38.71 12.62
CA ASN A 379 -8.09 -39.31 13.86
C ASN A 379 -9.24 -40.29 13.61
N ASP A 380 -9.26 -41.38 14.36
CA ASP A 380 -10.17 -42.53 14.22
C ASP A 380 -9.99 -43.40 12.95
N LEU A 381 -9.21 -42.97 11.95
CA LEU A 381 -8.84 -43.79 10.77
C LEU A 381 -7.43 -44.40 10.89
N LEU A 382 -6.42 -43.60 11.26
CA LEU A 382 -5.01 -44.01 11.41
C LEU A 382 -4.66 -44.33 12.87
N ALA A 383 -5.53 -45.07 13.57
CA ALA A 383 -5.51 -45.19 15.03
C ALA A 383 -4.19 -45.71 15.65
N ASP A 384 -3.37 -46.48 14.90
CA ASP A 384 -2.18 -47.14 15.44
C ASP A 384 -0.87 -46.93 14.62
N ASP A 385 -0.94 -46.52 13.34
CA ASP A 385 0.24 -46.32 12.49
C ASP A 385 0.07 -45.15 11.51
N LYS A 386 0.55 -43.97 11.91
CA LYS A 386 0.57 -42.75 11.08
C LYS A 386 1.54 -42.84 9.88
N SER A 387 2.29 -43.93 9.70
CA SER A 387 3.28 -44.05 8.61
C SER A 387 2.72 -44.52 7.27
N ASN A 388 1.50 -45.10 7.25
CA ASN A 388 0.86 -45.59 6.03
C ASN A 388 -0.30 -44.69 5.56
N ILE A 389 0.02 -43.45 5.23
CA ILE A 389 -0.97 -42.49 4.69
C ILE A 389 -1.42 -42.82 3.26
N SER A 390 -0.69 -43.71 2.56
CA SER A 390 -0.96 -44.07 1.16
C SER A 390 -2.28 -44.81 0.94
N GLU A 391 -2.88 -45.34 2.01
CA GLU A 391 -4.22 -45.93 1.98
C GLU A 391 -5.34 -44.88 1.96
N TYR A 392 -5.05 -43.66 2.44
CA TYR A 392 -6.03 -42.59 2.65
C TYR A 392 -5.77 -41.36 1.81
N ILE A 393 -4.62 -41.29 1.15
CA ILE A 393 -4.24 -40.19 0.26
C ILE A 393 -3.70 -40.78 -1.03
N LYS A 394 -4.17 -40.24 -2.16
CA LYS A 394 -3.61 -40.55 -3.48
C LYS A 394 -3.57 -39.32 -4.35
N VAL A 395 -2.73 -39.35 -5.38
CA VAL A 395 -2.74 -38.36 -6.46
C VAL A 395 -3.06 -39.08 -7.76
N GLU A 396 -4.03 -38.57 -8.51
CA GLU A 396 -4.43 -39.09 -9.81
C GLU A 396 -4.52 -37.96 -10.83
N ASP A 397 -4.36 -38.30 -12.11
CA ASP A 397 -4.59 -37.35 -13.20
C ASP A 397 -6.08 -37.29 -13.52
N VAL A 398 -6.70 -36.11 -13.32
CA VAL A 398 -8.10 -35.83 -13.69
C VAL A 398 -8.09 -34.65 -14.65
N ASP A 399 -8.62 -34.86 -15.86
CA ASP A 399 -8.67 -33.85 -16.93
C ASP A 399 -7.32 -33.18 -17.23
N GLY A 400 -6.22 -33.94 -17.10
CA GLY A 400 -4.86 -33.47 -17.38
C GLY A 400 -4.24 -32.63 -16.26
N LYS A 401 -4.85 -32.61 -15.07
CA LYS A 401 -4.30 -32.01 -13.85
C LYS A 401 -4.06 -33.09 -12.81
N ALA A 402 -3.01 -32.94 -12.02
CA ALA A 402 -2.82 -33.75 -10.84
C ALA A 402 -3.80 -33.32 -9.74
N VAL A 403 -4.53 -34.29 -9.18
CA VAL A 403 -5.51 -34.07 -8.12
C VAL A 403 -5.17 -34.94 -6.91
N LEU A 404 -4.89 -34.29 -5.78
CA LEU A 404 -4.76 -34.92 -4.49
C LEU A 404 -6.16 -35.25 -3.96
N ARG A 405 -6.35 -36.53 -3.67
CA ARG A 405 -7.60 -37.08 -3.16
C ARG A 405 -7.39 -37.67 -1.79
N VAL A 406 -8.39 -37.50 -0.94
CA VAL A 406 -8.40 -38.04 0.42
C VAL A 406 -9.59 -38.94 0.63
N ASP A 407 -9.38 -39.98 1.42
CA ASP A 407 -10.41 -40.83 1.99
C ASP A 407 -10.41 -40.61 3.50
N ARG A 408 -11.56 -40.18 4.02
CA ARG A 408 -11.80 -39.96 5.45
C ARG A 408 -12.96 -40.79 6.01
N ASP A 409 -13.61 -41.65 5.23
CA ASP A 409 -14.61 -42.59 5.74
C ASP A 409 -14.04 -43.99 5.96
N GLY A 410 -12.87 -44.26 5.38
CA GLY A 410 -12.07 -45.46 5.59
C GLY A 410 -12.65 -46.67 4.85
N ALA A 411 -12.04 -47.85 5.07
CA ALA A 411 -12.48 -49.05 4.40
C ALA A 411 -13.96 -49.38 4.72
N ALA A 412 -14.76 -49.64 3.68
CA ALA A 412 -16.18 -49.90 3.83
C ALA A 412 -16.47 -51.00 4.87
N ALA A 413 -17.43 -50.74 5.77
CA ALA A 413 -17.91 -51.73 6.73
C ALA A 413 -18.30 -53.01 5.98
N ASN A 414 -17.58 -54.10 6.27
CA ASN A 414 -17.64 -55.44 5.64
C ASN A 414 -16.63 -55.75 4.52
N GLY A 415 -15.44 -55.12 4.50
CA GLY A 415 -14.32 -55.57 3.66
C GLY A 415 -14.53 -55.33 2.16
N GLY A 416 -15.33 -54.32 1.81
CA GLY A 416 -15.44 -53.79 0.46
C GLY A 416 -14.40 -52.69 0.20
N THR A 417 -14.05 -52.49 -1.07
CA THR A 417 -13.01 -51.54 -1.52
C THR A 417 -13.55 -50.15 -1.88
N THR A 418 -14.73 -49.76 -1.38
CA THR A 418 -15.31 -48.45 -1.74
C THR A 418 -14.86 -47.41 -0.72
N HIS A 419 -13.65 -46.91 -0.91
CA HIS A 419 -13.19 -45.64 -0.36
C HIS A 419 -13.91 -44.52 -1.15
N ASP A 420 -14.68 -43.64 -0.49
CA ASP A 420 -15.35 -42.52 -1.16
C ASP A 420 -14.39 -41.32 -1.27
N TRP A 421 -13.49 -41.40 -2.24
CA TRP A 421 -12.43 -40.41 -2.45
C TRP A 421 -12.97 -39.03 -2.81
N ALA A 422 -12.63 -38.03 -2.01
CA ALA A 422 -12.92 -36.64 -2.29
C ALA A 422 -11.69 -35.91 -2.86
N ASP A 423 -11.94 -34.95 -3.77
CA ASP A 423 -10.92 -34.04 -4.28
C ASP A 423 -10.60 -33.01 -3.20
N LEU A 424 -9.35 -32.97 -2.76
CA LEU A 424 -8.89 -31.99 -1.77
C LEU A 424 -8.11 -30.85 -2.43
N LEU A 425 -7.19 -31.18 -3.34
CA LEU A 425 -6.30 -30.18 -3.94
C LEU A 425 -5.99 -30.49 -5.39
N ILE A 426 -6.23 -29.53 -6.27
CA ILE A 426 -5.83 -29.56 -7.67
C ILE A 426 -4.49 -28.84 -7.80
N ILE A 427 -3.48 -29.47 -8.39
CA ILE A 427 -2.17 -28.86 -8.59
C ILE A 427 -2.01 -28.53 -10.07
N GLU A 428 -2.02 -27.25 -10.39
CA GLU A 428 -2.05 -26.77 -11.77
C GLU A 428 -0.68 -26.99 -12.46
N GLY A 429 -0.73 -27.37 -13.74
CA GLY A 429 0.48 -27.55 -14.56
C GLY A 429 1.34 -28.76 -14.17
N LYS A 430 0.83 -29.68 -13.34
CA LYS A 430 1.51 -30.92 -12.94
C LYS A 430 0.68 -32.15 -13.30
N THR A 431 1.37 -33.27 -13.52
CA THR A 431 0.75 -34.61 -13.58
C THR A 431 1.04 -35.41 -12.31
N ALA A 432 0.22 -36.43 -12.02
CA ALA A 432 0.40 -37.30 -10.86
C ALA A 432 1.77 -38.00 -10.83
N SER A 433 2.35 -38.28 -12.00
CA SER A 433 3.71 -38.82 -12.10
C SER A 433 4.81 -37.84 -11.71
N GLU A 434 4.57 -36.53 -11.80
CA GLU A 434 5.53 -35.48 -11.40
C GLU A 434 5.48 -35.20 -9.88
N LEU A 435 4.45 -35.68 -9.19
CA LEU A 435 4.23 -35.47 -7.76
C LEU A 435 4.62 -36.66 -6.89
N GLN A 436 5.38 -37.61 -7.43
CA GLN A 436 5.83 -38.78 -6.65
C GLN A 436 6.70 -38.37 -5.46
N ASP A 437 7.52 -37.33 -5.59
CA ASP A 437 8.30 -36.80 -4.46
C ASP A 437 7.42 -36.15 -3.40
N LEU A 438 6.32 -35.49 -3.80
CA LEU A 438 5.33 -34.92 -2.88
C LEU A 438 4.75 -36.02 -1.99
N ILE A 439 4.23 -37.07 -2.64
CA ILE A 439 3.58 -38.22 -1.98
C ILE A 439 4.54 -38.94 -1.04
N ASN A 440 5.78 -39.16 -1.47
CA ASN A 440 6.72 -40.02 -0.75
C ASN A 440 7.47 -39.28 0.37
N ASN A 441 7.70 -37.96 0.25
CA ASN A 441 8.66 -37.26 1.11
C ASN A 441 8.19 -35.89 1.64
N GLN A 442 7.15 -35.28 1.08
CA GLN A 442 6.74 -33.90 1.43
C GLN A 442 5.36 -33.80 2.08
N ILE A 443 4.65 -34.92 2.26
CA ILE A 443 3.46 -34.96 3.11
C ILE A 443 3.88 -35.16 4.56
N ILE A 444 3.40 -34.28 5.43
CA ILE A 444 3.67 -34.28 6.88
C ILE A 444 2.35 -34.45 7.63
N ILE A 445 2.38 -35.20 8.73
CA ILE A 445 1.31 -35.18 9.74
C ILE A 445 1.83 -34.43 10.96
N GLY A 446 1.09 -33.39 11.37
CA GLY A 446 1.40 -32.55 12.53
C GLY A 446 1.26 -33.22 13.89
#